data_AF-A0A7V5PZ89-F1
#
_entry.id   AF-A0A7V5PZ89-F1
#
_cell.length_a   1.000
_cell.length_b   1.000
_cell.length_c   1.000
_cell.angle_alpha   90.00
_cell.angle_beta   90.00
_cell.angle_gamma   90.00
#
_symmetry.space_group_name_H-M   'P 1'
#
loop_
_entity.id
_entity.type
_entity.pdbx_description
1 polymer ?
#
loop_
_entity_poly.entity_id
_entity_poly.type
_entity_poly.pdbx_seq_one_letter_code
_entity_poly.pdbx_strand_id
1 'polypeptide(L)'
;MRAVRIPASPIRLEIQRDDAGVPHIEAEDLSGALFGLGYMHAVDRGTQVLFARSMALGRACEEIADSPELADTDRFFRRIGLFLDCEQEYAAFPSDLRNL
;
A
#
# COMPACT_ATOMS: atom_id res chain seq x y z
N MET A 1 -25.01 3.35 -5.90
CA MET A 1 -23.85 2.75 -5.21
C MET A 1 -23.83 1.23 -5.41
N ARG A 2 -22.67 0.65 -5.79
CA ARG A 2 -22.48 -0.78 -6.06
C ARG A 2 -21.62 -1.44 -4.99
N ALA A 3 -22.11 -2.50 -4.37
CA ALA A 3 -21.36 -3.25 -3.35
C ALA A 3 -20.12 -3.95 -3.92
N VAL A 4 -19.03 -3.94 -3.16
CA VAL A 4 -17.80 -4.70 -3.42
C VAL A 4 -17.77 -5.88 -2.46
N ARG A 5 -17.58 -7.08 -3.00
CA ARG A 5 -17.45 -8.30 -2.19
C ARG A 5 -15.99 -8.66 -2.02
N ILE A 6 -15.57 -8.83 -0.77
CA ILE A 6 -14.28 -9.42 -0.41
C ILE A 6 -14.53 -10.90 -0.08
N PRO A 7 -14.06 -11.85 -0.92
CA PRO A 7 -14.17 -13.26 -0.60
C PRO A 7 -13.42 -13.56 0.71
N ALA A 8 -14.11 -14.13 1.69
CA ALA A 8 -13.55 -14.52 2.99
C ALA A 8 -12.80 -13.38 3.74
N SER A 9 -13.44 -12.22 3.90
CA SER A 9 -12.88 -11.13 4.71
C SER A 9 -12.63 -11.59 6.15
N PRO A 10 -11.43 -11.40 6.72
CA PRO A 10 -11.14 -11.72 8.11
C PRO A 10 -11.76 -10.71 9.10
N ILE A 11 -12.24 -9.57 8.59
CA ILE A 11 -12.80 -8.47 9.39
C ILE A 11 -14.19 -8.11 8.84
N ARG A 12 -15.07 -7.63 9.71
CA ARG A 12 -16.41 -7.17 9.32
C ARG A 12 -16.33 -5.73 8.82
N LEU A 13 -16.63 -5.53 7.55
CA LEU A 13 -16.71 -4.21 6.91
C LEU A 13 -17.63 -4.24 5.69
N GLU A 14 -18.07 -3.07 5.26
CA GLU A 14 -18.85 -2.86 4.04
C GLU A 14 -18.10 -1.89 3.10
N ILE A 15 -18.12 -2.21 1.80
CA ILE A 15 -17.53 -1.35 0.78
C ILE A 15 -18.54 -1.16 -0.34
N GLN A 16 -18.77 0.11 -0.71
CA GLN A 16 -19.63 0.48 -1.83
C GLN A 16 -18.91 1.46 -2.74
N ARG A 17 -19.08 1.33 -4.05
CA ARG A 17 -18.65 2.34 -5.01
C ARG A 17 -19.79 3.28 -5.36
N ASP A 18 -19.53 4.57 -5.41
CA ASP A 18 -20.45 5.51 -6.03
C ASP A 18 -20.38 5.45 -7.57
N ASP A 19 -21.13 6.33 -8.22
CA ASP A 19 -21.26 6.35 -9.67
C ASP A 19 -19.98 6.85 -10.38
N ALA A 20 -19.09 7.54 -9.66
CA ALA A 20 -17.75 7.91 -10.12
C ALA A 20 -16.71 6.80 -9.86
N GLY A 21 -17.11 5.70 -9.22
CA GLY A 21 -16.25 4.58 -8.87
C GLY A 21 -15.46 4.78 -7.57
N VAL A 22 -15.71 5.85 -6.81
CA VAL A 22 -15.00 6.12 -5.55
C VAL A 22 -15.47 5.12 -4.50
N PRO A 23 -14.56 4.41 -3.81
CA PRO A 23 -14.93 3.51 -2.74
C PRO A 23 -15.27 4.27 -1.45
N HIS A 24 -16.42 3.94 -0.89
CA HIS A 24 -16.88 4.31 0.44
C HIS A 24 -16.77 3.07 1.32
N ILE A 25 -15.98 3.16 2.39
CA ILE A 25 -15.68 2.04 3.30
C ILE A 25 -16.29 2.37 4.66
N GLU A 26 -17.08 1.43 5.17
CA GLU A 26 -17.67 1.49 6.50
C GLU A 26 -17.22 0.26 7.30
N ALA A 27 -16.74 0.49 8.52
CA ALA A 27 -16.24 -0.57 9.40
C ALA A 27 -16.54 -0.21 10.86
N GLU A 28 -16.54 -1.21 11.75
CA GLU A 28 -16.82 -1.02 13.18
C GLU A 28 -15.69 -0.26 13.90
N ASP A 29 -14.47 -0.36 13.40
CA ASP A 29 -13.29 0.28 13.96
C ASP A 29 -12.28 0.71 12.87
N LEU A 30 -11.21 1.36 13.32
CA LEU A 30 -10.17 1.87 12.44
C LEU A 30 -9.39 0.76 11.72
N SER A 31 -9.17 -0.40 12.33
CA SER A 31 -8.43 -1.50 11.70
C SER A 31 -9.23 -2.08 10.53
N GLY A 32 -10.54 -2.28 10.69
CA GLY A 32 -11.44 -2.66 9.60
C GLY A 32 -11.47 -1.63 8.47
N ALA A 33 -11.46 -0.33 8.79
CA ALA A 33 -11.42 0.74 7.80
C ALA A 33 -10.09 0.77 7.02
N LEU A 34 -8.96 0.60 7.71
CA LEU A 34 -7.63 0.56 7.10
C LEU A 34 -7.44 -0.72 6.24
N PHE A 35 -7.98 -1.86 6.67
CA PHE A 35 -8.01 -3.07 5.86
C PHE A 35 -8.80 -2.84 4.57
N GLY A 36 -10.00 -2.24 4.66
CA GLY A 36 -10.79 -1.88 3.49
C GLY A 36 -10.05 -0.92 2.56
N LEU A 37 -9.35 0.07 3.12
CA LEU A 37 -8.55 1.03 2.35
C LEU A 37 -7.41 0.32 1.60
N GLY A 38 -6.67 -0.55 2.28
CA GLY A 38 -5.62 -1.36 1.69
C GLY A 38 -6.14 -2.27 0.56
N TYR A 39 -7.29 -2.92 0.78
CA TYR A 39 -7.94 -3.74 -0.24
C TYR A 39 -8.31 -2.92 -1.48
N MET A 40 -8.92 -1.74 -1.30
CA MET A 40 -9.32 -0.89 -2.41
C MET A 40 -8.11 -0.28 -3.15
N HIS A 41 -7.04 0.07 -2.44
CA HIS A 41 -5.78 0.45 -3.09
C HIS A 41 -5.20 -0.69 -3.92
N ALA A 42 -5.22 -1.94 -3.44
CA ALA A 42 -4.73 -3.07 -4.21
C ALA A 42 -5.56 -3.31 -5.49
N VAL A 43 -6.89 -3.20 -5.38
CA VAL A 43 -7.82 -3.41 -6.52
C VAL A 43 -7.70 -2.27 -7.54
N ASP A 44 -7.73 -1.02 -7.11
CA ASP A 44 -7.82 0.13 -8.02
C ASP A 44 -6.45 0.67 -8.44
N ARG A 45 -5.41 0.46 -7.61
CA ARG A 45 -4.09 1.10 -7.75
C ARG A 45 -2.92 0.12 -7.56
N GLY A 46 -3.14 -1.19 -7.67
CA GLY A 46 -2.13 -2.21 -7.41
C GLY A 46 -0.80 -1.97 -8.14
N THR A 47 -0.83 -1.68 -9.44
CA THR A 47 0.38 -1.37 -10.22
C THR A 47 1.10 -0.12 -9.71
N GLN A 48 0.36 0.92 -9.33
CA GLN A 48 0.95 2.16 -8.79
C GLN A 48 1.62 1.90 -7.43
N VAL A 49 0.98 1.13 -6.56
CA VAL A 49 1.53 0.76 -5.24
C VAL A 49 2.81 -0.07 -5.41
N LEU A 50 2.79 -1.08 -6.29
CA LEU A 50 3.95 -1.93 -6.56
C LEU A 50 5.10 -1.13 -7.17
N PHE A 51 4.80 -0.23 -8.13
CA PHE A 51 5.80 0.67 -8.71
C PHE A 51 6.45 1.56 -7.64
N ALA A 52 5.64 2.25 -6.82
CA ALA A 52 6.14 3.13 -5.78
C ALA A 52 7.01 2.39 -4.74
N ARG A 53 6.56 1.19 -4.34
CA ARG A 53 7.32 0.31 -3.43
C ARG A 53 8.66 -0.10 -4.03
N SER A 54 8.69 -0.50 -5.31
CA SER A 54 9.91 -0.90 -6.01
C SER A 54 10.94 0.22 -6.05
N MET A 55 10.49 1.43 -6.39
CA MET A 55 11.32 2.63 -6.43
C MET A 55 11.87 2.99 -5.04
N ALA A 56 11.03 2.99 -4.01
CA ALA A 56 11.45 3.31 -2.64
C ALA A 56 12.47 2.31 -2.08
N LEU A 57 12.32 1.03 -2.40
CA LEU A 57 13.28 -0.03 -2.06
C LEU A 57 14.58 0.02 -2.87
N GLY A 58 14.59 0.81 -3.96
CA GLY A 58 15.64 0.78 -4.96
C GLY A 58 15.78 -0.60 -5.63
N ARG A 59 14.66 -1.22 -6.01
CA ARG A 59 14.61 -2.51 -6.71
C ARG A 59 13.92 -2.43 -8.08
N ALA A 60 13.78 -1.23 -8.63
CA ALA A 60 13.10 -1.03 -9.90
C ALA A 60 13.79 -1.77 -11.06
N CYS A 61 15.12 -1.86 -11.06
CA CYS A 61 15.86 -2.57 -12.10
C CYS A 61 15.59 -4.09 -12.09
N GLU A 62 15.28 -4.65 -10.93
CA GLU A 62 14.97 -6.08 -10.75
C GLU A 62 13.49 -6.37 -11.02
N GLU A 63 12.60 -5.52 -10.52
CA GLU A 63 11.16 -5.79 -10.50
C GLU A 63 10.42 -5.22 -11.72
N ILE A 64 10.96 -4.21 -12.40
CA ILE A 64 10.31 -3.53 -13.53
C ILE A 64 11.01 -3.88 -14.85
N ALA A 65 12.30 -3.56 -14.99
CA ALA A 65 13.08 -3.85 -16.18
C ALA A 65 14.59 -3.74 -15.94
N ASP A 66 15.36 -4.66 -16.52
CA ASP A 66 16.82 -4.59 -16.53
C ASP A 66 17.29 -3.44 -17.45
N SER A 67 17.60 -2.28 -16.85
CA SER A 67 18.05 -1.09 -17.58
C SER A 67 19.05 -0.26 -16.77
N PRO A 68 20.06 0.34 -17.42
CA PRO A 68 21.03 1.22 -16.76
C PRO A 68 20.36 2.39 -16.01
N GLU A 69 19.29 2.96 -16.57
CA GLU A 69 18.56 4.10 -15.99
C GLU A 69 17.86 3.71 -14.68
N LEU A 70 17.23 2.53 -14.63
CA LEU A 70 16.63 2.03 -13.39
C LEU A 70 17.70 1.61 -12.38
N ALA A 71 18.83 1.08 -12.83
CA ALA A 71 19.95 0.78 -11.93
C ALA A 71 20.50 2.06 -11.25
N ASP A 72 20.60 3.17 -11.98
CA ASP A 72 21.02 4.46 -11.40
C ASP A 72 19.96 5.06 -10.48
N THR A 73 18.68 4.88 -10.83
CA THR A 73 17.56 5.25 -9.96
C THR A 73 17.58 4.47 -8.65
N ASP A 74 17.80 3.16 -8.71
CA ASP A 74 17.94 2.30 -7.53
C ASP A 74 19.10 2.73 -6.64
N ARG A 75 20.25 3.09 -7.23
CA ARG A 75 21.40 3.65 -6.49
C ARG A 75 21.04 4.97 -5.81
N PHE A 76 20.29 5.83 -6.47
CA PHE A 76 19.85 7.11 -5.90
C PHE A 76 18.92 6.89 -4.69
N PHE A 77 17.86 6.07 -4.83
CA PHE A 77 16.91 5.83 -3.75
C PHE A 77 17.53 5.14 -2.53
N ARG A 78 18.47 4.20 -2.76
CA ARG A 78 19.27 3.61 -1.68
C ARG A 78 20.18 4.63 -0.98
N ARG A 79 20.74 5.60 -1.73
CA ARG A 79 21.63 6.63 -1.16
C ARG A 79 20.88 7.65 -0.30
N ILE A 80 19.69 8.08 -0.73
CA ILE A 80 18.86 8.99 0.10
C ILE A 80 18.25 8.26 1.30
N GLY A 81 18.26 6.92 1.29
CA GLY A 81 17.83 6.09 2.41
C GLY A 81 16.32 6.04 2.61
N LEU A 82 15.52 6.22 1.55
CA LEU A 82 14.06 6.35 1.66
C LEU A 82 13.38 5.14 2.34
N PHE A 83 13.97 3.95 2.23
CA PHE A 83 13.50 2.74 2.89
C PHE A 83 14.52 2.19 3.92
N LEU A 84 15.60 2.92 4.21
CA LEU A 84 16.75 2.36 4.93
C LEU A 84 16.39 1.95 6.37
N ASP A 85 15.65 2.80 7.07
CA ASP A 85 15.37 2.65 8.50
C ASP A 85 13.90 2.34 8.81
N CYS A 86 13.10 1.92 7.81
CA CYS A 86 11.66 1.72 7.98
C CYS A 86 11.28 0.80 9.15
N GLU A 87 12.04 -0.27 9.41
CA GLU A 87 11.79 -1.15 10.57
C GLU A 87 12.04 -0.45 11.90
N GLN A 88 13.07 0.40 11.99
CA GLN A 88 13.36 1.18 13.19
C GLN A 88 12.32 2.28 13.40
N GLU A 89 11.92 2.97 12.33
CA GLU A 89 10.86 3.97 12.34
C GLU A 89 9.53 3.36 12.77
N TYR A 90 9.16 2.22 12.19
CA TYR A 90 7.98 1.48 12.60
C TYR A 90 8.09 1.02 14.06
N ALA A 91 9.23 0.52 14.51
CA ALA A 91 9.44 0.13 15.91
C ALA A 91 9.35 1.30 16.90
N ALA A 92 9.58 2.53 16.45
CA ALA A 92 9.43 3.75 17.25
C ALA A 92 7.98 4.22 17.35
N PHE A 93 7.04 3.66 16.58
CA PHE A 93 5.64 4.04 16.66
C PHE A 93 5.00 3.60 17.99
N PRO A 94 4.03 4.38 18.50
CA PRO A 94 3.11 3.96 19.54
C PRO A 94 2.54 2.55 19.27
N SER A 95 2.40 1.73 20.33
CA SER A 95 1.99 0.33 20.19
C SER A 95 0.58 0.16 19.60
N ASP A 96 -0.32 1.08 19.90
CA ASP A 96 -1.66 1.16 19.32
C ASP A 96 -1.60 1.36 17.80
N LEU A 97 -0.72 2.24 17.31
CA LEU A 97 -0.55 2.47 15.86
C LEU A 97 0.12 1.31 15.12
N ARG A 98 1.05 0.58 15.77
CA ARG A 98 1.70 -0.60 15.15
C ARG A 98 0.72 -1.76 14.92
N ASN A 99 -0.32 -1.87 15.74
CA ASN A 99 -1.27 -2.97 15.73
C ASN A 99 -2.59 -2.64 15.00
N LEU A 100 -2.65 -1.50 14.30
CA LEU A 100 -3.76 -1.15 13.40
C LEU A 100 -3.73 -2.01 12.13
#